data_AF-A0A1E5W7B8-F1
#
_entry.id   AF-A0A1E5W7B8-F1
#
_cell.length_a   1.000
_cell.length_b   1.000
_cell.length_c   1.000
_cell.angle_alpha   90.00
_cell.angle_beta   90.00
_cell.angle_gamma   90.00
#
_symmetry.space_group_name_H-M   'P 1'
#
loop_
_entity.id
_entity.type
_entity.pdbx_description
1 polymer ?
#
loop_
_entity_poly.entity_id
_entity_poly.type
_entity_poly.pdbx_seq_one_letter_code
_entity_poly.pdbx_strand_id
1 'polypeptide(L)'
;MASVGAATSTPAAAAATSKTVSASLWWDSFVVLSDDLDRAAAGPSVPDALAKRIKSHHAWLRGSVSMFGKPKEVSRSALDAGEVAVGEHRLAVKPELKEAALRASKCLVNLLSV
;
A
#
# COMPACT_ATOMS: atom_id res chain seq x y z
N MET A 1 -8.38 45.28 -38.59
CA MET A 1 -9.45 44.52 -37.91
C MET A 1 -8.86 43.20 -37.45
N ALA A 2 -9.20 42.81 -36.23
CA ALA A 2 -8.71 41.62 -35.54
C ALA A 2 -9.21 40.32 -36.19
N SER A 3 -8.44 39.23 -36.03
CA SER A 3 -9.05 37.92 -35.81
C SER A 3 -8.14 37.05 -34.94
N VAL A 4 -8.71 36.68 -33.80
CA VAL A 4 -8.20 35.87 -32.71
C VAL A 4 -8.52 34.39 -32.97
N GLY A 5 -7.69 33.50 -32.42
CA GLY A 5 -8.08 32.15 -31.98
C GLY A 5 -7.75 31.03 -32.97
N ALA A 6 -7.25 29.86 -32.57
CA ALA A 6 -7.29 29.24 -31.25
C ALA A 6 -6.01 28.43 -31.02
N ALA A 7 -5.30 28.74 -29.93
CA ALA A 7 -4.38 27.79 -29.33
C ALA A 7 -5.23 26.66 -28.75
N THR A 8 -5.23 25.51 -29.40
CA THR A 8 -5.70 24.26 -28.81
C THR A 8 -4.76 23.94 -27.66
N SER A 9 -5.18 24.31 -26.44
CA SER A 9 -4.58 23.89 -25.20
C SER A 9 -4.72 22.37 -25.10
N THR A 10 -3.69 21.65 -25.54
CA THR A 10 -3.47 20.27 -25.13
C THR A 10 -3.47 20.27 -23.60
N PRO A 11 -4.36 19.52 -22.92
CA PRO A 11 -4.25 19.41 -21.47
C PRO A 11 -2.92 18.72 -21.22
N ALA A 12 -1.98 19.45 -20.60
CA ALA A 12 -0.79 18.86 -20.05
C ALA A 12 -1.26 17.70 -19.17
N ALA A 13 -0.93 16.47 -19.56
CA ALA A 13 -1.12 15.32 -18.72
C ALA A 13 -0.46 15.66 -17.39
N ALA A 14 -1.29 15.90 -16.37
CA ALA A 14 -0.81 16.17 -15.03
C ALA A 14 0.13 15.02 -14.69
N ALA A 15 1.42 15.34 -14.55
CA ALA A 15 2.42 14.35 -14.24
C ALA A 15 1.96 13.63 -12.98
N ALA A 16 1.53 12.37 -13.11
CA ALA A 16 1.14 11.56 -11.97
C ALA A 16 2.40 11.41 -11.12
N THR A 17 2.47 12.17 -10.04
CA THR A 17 3.62 12.22 -9.15
C THR A 17 3.68 10.90 -8.40
N SER A 18 4.47 9.91 -8.84
CA SER A 18 4.56 8.65 -8.09
C SER A 18 5.38 8.84 -6.81
N LYS A 19 4.90 8.32 -5.67
CA LYS A 19 5.67 8.32 -4.41
C LYS A 19 5.98 6.91 -3.96
N THR A 20 7.26 6.61 -3.79
CA THR A 20 7.73 5.31 -3.30
C THR A 20 7.78 5.29 -1.77
N VAL A 21 7.27 4.20 -1.19
CA VAL A 21 7.33 3.90 0.23
C VAL A 21 8.00 2.54 0.46
N SER A 22 8.29 2.21 1.72
CA SER A 22 8.98 0.96 2.07
C SER A 22 8.20 -0.27 1.60
N ALA A 23 8.90 -1.24 0.98
CA ALA A 23 8.34 -2.53 0.59
C ALA A 23 7.78 -3.33 1.78
N SER A 24 8.30 -3.10 2.98
CA SER A 24 7.81 -3.74 4.21
C SER A 24 6.38 -3.34 4.61
N LEU A 25 5.81 -2.33 3.94
CA LEU A 25 4.40 -1.93 4.13
C LEU A 25 3.44 -2.77 3.28
N TRP A 26 3.96 -3.55 2.33
CA TRP A 26 3.16 -4.50 1.58
C TRP A 26 3.08 -5.84 2.32
N TRP A 27 1.91 -6.46 2.28
CA TRP A 27 1.68 -7.76 2.86
C TRP A 27 0.72 -8.54 1.97
N ASP A 28 1.10 -9.78 1.63
CA ASP A 28 0.24 -10.71 0.89
C ASP A 28 -0.93 -11.17 1.76
N SER A 29 -2.14 -11.33 1.21
CA SER A 29 -3.33 -11.73 1.97
C SER A 29 -3.06 -12.79 3.04
N PHE A 30 -3.40 -12.49 4.30
CA PHE A 30 -3.23 -13.44 5.41
C PHE A 30 -4.02 -14.73 5.19
N VAL A 31 -5.18 -14.66 4.53
CA VAL A 31 -5.99 -15.84 4.19
C VAL A 31 -5.21 -16.78 3.28
N VAL A 32 -4.54 -16.24 2.25
CA VAL A 32 -3.71 -17.02 1.34
C VAL A 32 -2.52 -17.65 2.08
N LEU A 33 -1.89 -16.91 2.99
CA LEU A 33 -0.82 -17.46 3.83
C LEU A 33 -1.33 -18.58 4.75
N SER A 34 -2.53 -18.42 5.32
CA SER A 34 -3.16 -19.42 6.19
C SER A 34 -3.45 -20.70 5.41
N ASP A 35 -4.07 -20.59 4.23
CA ASP A 35 -4.36 -21.75 3.37
C ASP A 35 -3.08 -22.49 2.95
N ASP A 36 -2.01 -21.75 2.64
CA ASP A 36 -0.70 -22.32 2.32
C ASP A 36 -0.08 -23.05 3.52
N LEU A 37 -0.24 -22.52 4.74
CA LEU A 37 0.22 -23.14 5.97
C LEU A 37 -0.56 -24.43 6.28
N ASP A 38 -1.90 -24.40 6.15
CA ASP A 38 -2.74 -25.58 6.38
C ASP A 38 -2.40 -26.70 5.40
N ARG A 39 -2.18 -26.36 4.13
CA ARG A 39 -1.74 -27.31 3.11
C ARG A 39 -0.35 -27.87 3.40
N ALA A 40 0.58 -27.03 3.88
CA ALA A 40 1.92 -27.47 4.25
C ALA A 40 1.90 -28.38 5.49
N ALA A 41 1.01 -28.12 6.45
CA ALA A 41 0.82 -28.95 7.65
C ALA A 41 0.25 -30.34 7.33
N ALA A 42 -0.60 -30.44 6.31
CA ALA A 42 -1.09 -31.73 5.80
C ALA A 42 -0.06 -32.47 4.92
N GLY A 43 1.02 -31.78 4.52
CA GLY A 43 2.07 -32.32 3.66
C GLY A 43 3.26 -32.89 4.43
N PRO A 44 4.18 -33.57 3.72
CA PRO A 44 5.38 -34.16 4.34
C PRO A 44 6.45 -33.11 4.69
N SER A 45 6.38 -31.89 4.12
CA SER A 45 7.37 -30.84 4.31
C SER A 45 6.83 -29.45 3.92
N VAL A 46 7.42 -28.39 4.48
CA VAL A 46 7.12 -27.01 4.12
C VAL A 46 7.79 -26.63 2.79
N PRO A 47 7.05 -26.14 1.78
CA PRO A 47 7.64 -25.68 0.52
C PRO A 47 8.61 -24.51 0.70
N ASP A 48 9.72 -24.51 -0.04
CA ASP A 48 10.74 -23.44 0.04
C ASP A 48 10.19 -22.04 -0.24
N ALA A 49 9.24 -21.92 -1.17
CA ALA A 49 8.58 -20.67 -1.49
C ALA A 49 7.79 -20.11 -0.28
N LEU A 50 7.12 -20.99 0.48
CA LEU A 50 6.40 -20.62 1.69
C LEU A 50 7.38 -20.24 2.81
N ALA A 51 8.45 -21.01 2.98
CA ALA A 51 9.50 -20.69 3.95
C ALA A 51 10.17 -19.33 3.67
N LYS A 52 10.45 -19.01 2.39
CA LYS A 52 10.98 -17.71 1.98
C LYS A 52 10.00 -16.58 2.28
N ARG A 53 8.71 -16.79 2.04
CA ARG A 53 7.64 -15.80 2.31
C ARG A 53 7.45 -15.54 3.80
N ILE A 54 7.51 -16.58 4.63
CA ILE A 54 7.45 -16.44 6.09
C ILE A 54 8.66 -15.64 6.60
N LYS A 55 9.86 -15.94 6.08
CA LYS A 55 11.08 -15.21 6.43
C LYS A 55 11.02 -13.74 6.00
N SER A 56 10.55 -13.44 4.79
CA SER A 56 10.47 -12.06 4.29
C SER A 56 9.51 -11.20 5.09
N HIS A 57 8.48 -11.80 5.70
CA HIS A 57 7.50 -11.07 6.49
C HIS A 57 7.53 -11.37 8.01
N HIS A 58 8.62 -11.97 8.50
CA HIS A 58 8.78 -12.35 9.90
C HIS A 58 8.49 -11.20 10.89
N ALA A 59 8.91 -9.97 10.57
CA ALA A 59 8.66 -8.81 11.41
C ALA A 59 7.16 -8.51 11.61
N TRP A 60 6.37 -8.68 10.55
CA TRP A 60 4.92 -8.50 10.62
C TRP A 60 4.23 -9.66 11.36
N LEU A 61 4.67 -10.90 11.15
CA LEU A 61 4.12 -12.07 11.87
C LEU A 61 4.37 -12.00 13.38
N ARG A 62 5.52 -11.44 13.79
CA ARG A 62 5.91 -11.35 15.20
C ARG A 62 5.24 -10.18 15.95
N GLY A 63 4.76 -9.16 15.24
CA GLY A 63 4.29 -7.93 15.88
C GLY A 63 3.50 -7.03 14.94
N SER A 64 2.47 -7.60 14.29
CA SER A 64 1.68 -6.97 13.21
C SER A 64 1.13 -5.61 13.63
N VAL A 65 0.68 -5.50 14.88
CA VAL A 65 0.08 -4.28 15.44
C VAL A 65 1.14 -3.19 15.68
N SER A 66 2.33 -3.57 16.12
CA SER A 66 3.45 -2.65 16.38
C SER A 66 4.06 -2.05 15.10
N MET A 67 3.78 -2.67 13.95
CA MET A 67 4.23 -2.16 12.64
C MET A 67 3.36 -1.01 12.12
N PHE A 68 2.14 -0.81 12.66
CA PHE A 68 1.34 0.35 12.33
C PHE A 68 1.94 1.60 12.97
N GLY A 69 2.61 2.39 12.15
CA GLY A 69 3.12 3.69 12.56
C GLY A 69 2.00 4.68 12.87
N LYS A 70 2.28 5.65 13.73
CA LYS A 70 1.42 6.84 13.88
C LYS A 70 1.27 7.55 12.53
N PRO A 71 0.12 8.20 12.26
CA PRO A 71 -0.05 9.01 11.06
C PRO A 71 1.05 10.06 10.98
N LYS A 72 1.67 10.16 9.81
CA LYS A 72 2.71 11.15 9.52
C LYS A 72 2.31 11.97 8.31
N GLU A 73 2.78 13.21 8.25
CA GLU A 73 2.49 14.08 7.12
C GLU A 73 3.04 13.50 5.81
N VAL A 74 4.23 12.89 5.86
CA VAL A 74 4.85 12.21 4.70
C VAL A 74 3.96 11.12 4.11
N SER A 75 3.29 10.32 4.96
CA SER A 75 2.34 9.28 4.49
C SER A 75 1.05 9.88 3.95
N ARG A 76 0.60 11.02 4.49
CA ARG A 76 -0.58 11.73 4.00
C ARG A 76 -0.33 12.33 2.62
N SER A 77 0.79 13.03 2.45
CA SER A 77 1.19 13.60 1.15
C SER A 77 1.48 12.54 0.08
N ALA A 78 1.73 11.29 0.47
CA ALA A 78 1.83 10.18 -0.49
C ALA A 78 0.49 9.88 -1.18
N LEU A 79 -0.63 10.09 -0.49
CA LEU A 79 -1.95 9.88 -1.04
C LEU A 79 -2.36 11.01 -2.01
N ASP A 80 -1.67 12.14 -1.98
CA ASP A 80 -1.87 13.23 -2.94
C ASP A 80 -1.18 12.95 -4.28
N ALA A 81 -0.31 11.94 -4.32
CA ALA A 81 0.62 11.72 -5.42
C ALA A 81 -0.06 11.09 -6.66
N GLY A 82 -1.27 10.54 -6.54
CA GLY A 82 -2.00 9.89 -7.64
C GLY A 82 -1.49 8.47 -7.95
N GLU A 83 -0.24 8.16 -7.64
CA GLU A 83 0.31 6.79 -7.59
C GLU A 83 1.22 6.63 -6.36
N VAL A 84 1.10 5.49 -5.67
CA VAL A 84 2.03 5.07 -4.61
C VAL A 84 2.68 3.75 -5.02
N ALA A 85 4.02 3.71 -4.96
CA ALA A 85 4.80 2.50 -5.16
C ALA A 85 5.20 1.90 -3.81
N VAL A 86 4.89 0.62 -3.57
CA VAL A 86 5.22 -0.15 -2.37
C VAL A 86 6.05 -1.36 -2.78
N GLY A 87 7.38 -1.24 -2.72
CA GLY A 87 8.26 -2.26 -3.31
C GLY A 87 8.02 -2.40 -4.81
N GLU A 88 7.66 -3.59 -5.26
CA GLU A 88 7.35 -3.88 -6.67
C GLU A 88 5.90 -3.53 -7.06
N HIS A 89 5.05 -3.23 -6.08
CA HIS A 89 3.62 -2.96 -6.29
C HIS A 89 3.37 -1.47 -6.57
N ARG A 90 2.54 -1.18 -7.58
CA ARG A 90 2.10 0.18 -7.91
C ARG A 90 0.59 0.30 -7.70
N LEU A 91 0.19 1.31 -6.93
CA LEU A 91 -1.19 1.55 -6.54
C LEU A 91 -1.65 2.92 -7.03
N ALA A 92 -2.67 2.94 -7.88
CA ALA A 92 -3.32 4.18 -8.27
C ALA A 92 -4.16 4.72 -7.09
N VAL A 93 -3.91 5.97 -6.69
CA VAL A 93 -4.63 6.62 -5.60
C VAL A 93 -5.89 7.29 -6.14
N LYS A 94 -6.96 6.51 -6.26
CA LYS A 94 -8.29 7.06 -6.56
C LYS A 94 -8.82 7.86 -5.37
N PRO A 95 -9.64 8.91 -5.58
CA PRO A 95 -10.20 9.71 -4.49
C PRO A 95 -10.92 8.87 -3.42
N GLU A 96 -11.69 7.87 -3.84
CA GLU A 96 -12.41 6.97 -2.94
C GLU A 96 -11.47 6.15 -2.04
N LEU A 97 -10.35 5.67 -2.60
CA LEU A 97 -9.34 4.90 -1.88
C LEU A 97 -8.54 5.79 -0.92
N LYS A 98 -8.25 7.05 -1.31
CA LYS A 98 -7.65 8.04 -0.43
C LYS A 98 -8.54 8.31 0.79
N GLU A 99 -9.83 8.56 0.57
CA GLU A 99 -10.78 8.80 1.67
C GLU A 99 -10.92 7.57 2.58
N ALA A 100 -10.97 6.37 2.00
CA ALA A 100 -10.97 5.13 2.77
C ALA A 100 -9.70 4.97 3.62
N ALA A 101 -8.51 5.25 3.05
CA ALA A 101 -7.25 5.20 3.77
C ALA A 101 -7.19 6.21 4.92
N LEU A 102 -7.69 7.44 4.71
CA LEU A 102 -7.77 8.47 5.75
C LEU A 102 -8.72 8.08 6.88
N ARG A 103 -9.89 7.48 6.57
CA ARG A 103 -10.81 6.95 7.58
C ARG A 103 -10.17 5.81 8.38
N ALA A 104 -9.56 4.84 7.70
CA ALA A 104 -8.88 3.73 8.36
C ALA A 104 -7.76 4.21 9.29
N SER A 105 -6.95 5.18 8.84
CA SER A 105 -5.90 5.80 9.65
C SER A 105 -6.45 6.41 10.94
N LYS A 106 -7.57 7.13 10.88
CA LYS A 106 -8.23 7.69 12.07
C LYS A 106 -8.72 6.59 13.04
N CYS A 107 -9.34 5.53 12.52
CA CYS A 107 -9.82 4.41 13.34
C CYS A 107 -8.68 3.68 14.07
N LEU A 108 -7.58 3.41 13.37
CA LEU A 108 -6.44 2.67 13.93
C LEU A 108 -5.66 3.49 14.97
N VAL A 109 -5.58 4.82 14.83
CA VAL A 109 -5.02 5.70 15.87
C VAL A 109 -5.81 5.64 17.15
N ASN A 110 -7.14 5.64 17.04
CA ASN A 110 -8.00 5.55 18.20
C ASN A 110 -7.87 4.18 18.90
N LEU A 111 -7.60 3.12 18.14
CA LEU A 111 -7.42 1.77 18.69
C LEU A 111 -6.05 1.57 19.37
N LEU A 112 -5.01 2.24 18.89
CA LEU A 112 -3.64 2.16 19.43
C LEU A 112 -3.38 3.09 20.63
N SER A 113 -4.39 3.87 21.04
CA SER A 113 -4.30 4.83 22.15
C SER A 113 -5.05 4.39 23.41
N VAL A 114 -5.55 3.15 23.44
CA VAL A 114 -6.22 2.48 24.58
C VAL A 114 -5.32 1.37 25.09
#